data_AF-A0A0G3CCF5-F1
#
_entry.id   AF-A0A0G3CCF5-F1
#
_cell.length_a   1.000
_cell.length_b   1.000
_cell.length_c   1.000
_cell.angle_alpha   90.00
_cell.angle_beta   90.00
_cell.angle_gamma   90.00
#
_symmetry.space_group_name_H-M   'P 1'
#
loop_
_entity.id
_entity.type
_entity.pdbx_description
1 polymer ?
#
loop_
_entity_poly.entity_id
_entity_poly.type
_entity_poly.pdbx_seq_one_letter_code
_entity_poly.pdbx_strand_id
1 'polypeptide(L)' 'MIHLWEYDSRKLNGLNLPQMMSELERIGNEGWELVLIRNDINEEGRVTAIFKRKKESETIAL' A
#
# COMPACT_ATOMS: atom_id res chain seq x y z
N MET A 1 6.82 -24.17 -0.38
CA MET A 1 5.64 -23.46 0.16
C MET A 1 5.53 -22.14 -0.59
N ILE A 2 4.51 -21.98 -1.44
CA ILE A 2 4.31 -20.72 -2.16
C ILE A 2 3.48 -19.80 -1.27
N HIS A 3 3.97 -18.59 -1.03
CA HIS A 3 3.20 -17.56 -0.34
C HIS A 3 2.34 -16.82 -1.35
N LEU A 4 1.03 -16.78 -1.09
CA LEU A 4 0.12 -15.96 -1.88
C LEU A 4 0.13 -14.53 -1.33
N TRP A 5 0.23 -13.57 -2.23
CA TRP A 5 0.23 -12.15 -1.92
C TRP A 5 -1.08 -11.51 -2.36
N GLU A 6 -1.58 -10.60 -1.55
CA GLU A 6 -2.66 -9.69 -1.90
C GLU A 6 -2.07 -8.32 -2.21
N TYR A 7 -2.64 -7.63 -3.20
CA TYR A 7 -2.24 -6.29 -3.61
C TYR A 7 -3.42 -5.34 -3.53
N ASP A 8 -3.15 -4.11 -3.11
CA ASP A 8 -4.14 -3.04 -3.01
C ASP A 8 -3.54 -1.71 -3.51
N SER A 9 -4.38 -0.84 -4.07
CA SER A 9 -4.00 0.49 -4.53
C SER A 9 -4.79 1.54 -3.78
N ARG A 10 -4.10 2.48 -3.13
CA ARG A 10 -4.73 3.56 -2.36
C ARG A 10 -4.24 4.92 -2.82
N LYS A 11 -5.06 5.94 -2.61
CA LYS A 11 -4.70 7.35 -2.82
C LYS A 11 -4.15 7.92 -1.52
N LEU A 12 -2.98 8.55 -1.58
CA LEU A 12 -2.34 9.24 -0.45
C LEU A 12 -2.23 10.73 -0.73
N ASN A 13 -2.16 11.57 0.30
CA ASN A 13 -1.89 13.00 0.11
C ASN A 13 -0.40 13.22 -0.27
N GLY A 14 -0.11 13.50 -1.54
CA GLY A 14 1.27 13.75 -2.01
C GLY A 14 1.77 15.17 -1.81
N LEU A 15 0.89 16.13 -1.50
CA LEU A 15 1.24 17.53 -1.27
C LEU A 15 1.54 17.84 0.20
N ASN A 16 1.02 17.01 1.12
CA ASN A 16 1.21 17.15 2.56
C ASN A 16 1.98 15.95 3.12
N LEU A 17 3.31 16.07 3.16
CA LEU A 17 4.20 14.99 3.62
C LEU A 17 3.88 14.51 5.06
N PRO A 18 3.67 15.38 6.07
CA PRO A 18 3.25 14.91 7.40
C PRO A 18 1.99 14.05 7.39
N GLN A 19 0.97 14.46 6.63
CA GLN A 19 -0.25 13.68 6.50
C GLN A 19 -0.01 12.36 5.78
N MET A 20 0.79 12.37 4.71
CA MET A 20 1.20 11.17 3.98
C MET A 20 1.87 10.15 4.89
N MET A 21 2.79 10.60 5.76
CA MET A 21 3.50 9.73 6.69
C MET A 21 2.54 9.10 7.71
N SER A 22 1.56 9.85 8.22
CA SER A 22 0.53 9.31 9.11
C SER A 22 -0.38 8.30 8.40
N GLU A 23 -0.75 8.55 7.14
CA GLU A 23 -1.50 7.60 6.31
C GLU A 23 -0.69 6.30 6.11
N LEU A 24 0.60 6.41 5.79
CA LEU A 24 1.51 5.27 5.60
C LEU A 24 1.68 4.45 6.88
N GLU A 25 1.87 5.10 8.03
CA GLU A 25 2.00 4.43 9.33
C GLU A 25 0.73 3.63 9.67
N ARG A 26 -0.45 4.23 9.48
CA ARG A 26 -1.72 3.54 9.69
C ARG A 26 -1.84 2.32 8.78
N ILE A 27 -1.50 2.45 7.50
CA ILE A 27 -1.56 1.35 6.53
C ILE A 27 -0.57 0.24 6.90
N GLY A 28 0.63 0.60 7.34
CA GLY A 28 1.62 -0.35 7.87
C GLY A 28 1.09 -1.13 9.08
N ASN A 29 0.42 -0.44 10.00
CA ASN A 29 -0.21 -1.07 11.18
C ASN A 29 -1.37 -2.00 10.82
N GLU A 30 -1.96 -1.88 9.62
CA GLU A 30 -2.95 -2.82 9.07
C GLU A 30 -2.29 -4.07 8.43
N GLY A 31 -0.96 -4.16 8.44
CA GLY A 31 -0.19 -5.28 7.88
C GLY A 31 0.15 -5.14 6.40
N TRP A 32 0.01 -3.95 5.82
CA TRP A 32 0.34 -3.68 4.42
C TRP A 32 1.74 -3.11 4.28
N GLU A 33 2.49 -3.64 3.32
CA GLU A 33 3.82 -3.15 2.93
C GLU A 33 3.70 -2.27 1.69
N LEU A 34 4.30 -1.07 1.74
CA LEU A 34 4.40 -0.19 0.57
C LEU A 34 5.33 -0.79 -0.48
N VAL A 35 4.86 -0.87 -1.73
CA VAL A 35 5.61 -1.38 -2.88
C VAL A 35 6.07 -0.26 -3.80
N LEU A 36 5.15 0.65 -4.14
CA LEU A 36 5.39 1.69 -5.13
C LEU A 36 4.51 2.89 -4.83
N ILE A 37 5.09 4.09 -4.90
CA ILE A 37 4.33 5.33 -5.11
C ILE A 37 4.51 5.68 -6.58
N ARG A 38 3.41 5.74 -7.33
CA ARG A 38 3.45 6.15 -8.73
C ARG A 38 3.80 7.63 -8.79
N ASN A 39 4.54 8.02 -9.82
CA ASN A 39 4.70 9.42 -10.17
C ASN A 39 3.45 9.92 -10.91
N ASP A 40 2.29 9.77 -10.27
CA ASP A 40 1.01 10.33 -10.70
C ASP A 40 0.50 11.25 -9.59
N ILE A 41 0.10 12.46 -9.95
CA ILE A 41 -0.55 13.39 -9.04
C ILE A 41 -1.80 13.90 -9.73
N ASN A 42 -2.95 13.77 -9.07
CA ASN A 42 -4.19 14.32 -9.60
C ASN A 42 -4.36 15.79 -9.19
N GLU A 43 -5.45 16.42 -9.65
CA GLU A 43 -5.78 17.83 -9.38
C GLU A 43 -5.94 18.14 -7.87
N GLU A 44 -6.24 17.13 -7.06
CA GLU A 44 -6.38 17.25 -5.60
C GLU A 44 -5.06 17.00 -4.85
N GLY A 45 -3.96 16.78 -5.56
CA GLY A 45 -2.68 16.49 -4.94
C GLY A 45 -2.52 15.06 -4.41
N ARG A 46 -3.40 14.14 -4.82
CA ARG A 46 -3.37 12.73 -4.41
C ARG A 46 -2.47 11.92 -5.33
N VAL A 47 -1.61 11.10 -4.74
CA VAL A 47 -0.73 10.15 -5.44
C VAL A 47 -1.23 8.72 -5.27
N THR A 48 -0.97 7.84 -6.24
CA THR A 48 -1.30 6.42 -6.14
C THR A 48 -0.18 5.65 -5.46
N ALA A 49 -0.49 4.96 -4.37
CA ALA A 49 0.42 4.03 -3.71
C ALA A 49 -0.09 2.60 -3.85
N ILE A 50 0.81 1.68 -4.18
CA ILE A 50 0.56 0.25 -4.30
C ILE A 50 1.13 -0.43 -3.08
N PHE A 51 0.33 -1.30 -2.47
CA PHE A 51 0.68 -2.06 -1.29
C PHE A 51 0.57 -3.56 -1.56
N LYS A 52 1.28 -4.35 -0.77
CA LYS A 52 1.12 -5.80 -0.72
C LYS A 52 1.00 -6.28 0.71
N ARG A 53 0.33 -7.40 0.92
CA ARG A 53 0.38 -8.15 2.19
C ARG A 53 0.37 -9.65 1.92
N LYS A 54 0.97 -10.40 2.81
CA LYS A 54 0.94 -11.86 2.74
C LYS A 54 -0.46 -12.35 3.12
N LYS A 55 -1.05 -13.24 2.32
CA LYS A 55 -2.28 -13.93 2.74
C LYS A 55 -1.93 -14.98 3.79
N GLU A 56 -2.46 -14.80 4.99
CA GLU A 56 -2.16 -15.68 6.12
C GLU A 56 -2.76 -17.09 5.98
N SER A 57 -3.88 -17.25 5.26
CA SER A 57 -4.68 -18.49 5.25
C SER A 57 -4.59 -19.34 3.97
N GLU A 58 -3.83 -18.93 2.95
CA GLU A 58 -3.75 -19.66 1.67
C GLU A 58 -2.30 -20.11 1.41
N THR A 59 -1.98 -21.33 1.84
CA THR A 59 -0.80 -22.05 1.37
C THR A 59 -1.21 -22.95 0.21
N ILE A 60 -0.61 -22.73 -0.96
CA ILE A 60 -0.76 -23.67 -2.08
C ILE A 60 0.10 -24.90 -1.74
N ALA A 61 -0.56 -26.03 -1.46
CA ALA A 61 0.10 -27.33 -1.46
C ALA A 61 0.44 -27.68 -2.91
N LEU A 62 1.72 -27.87 -3.19
CA LEU A 62 2.22 -28.36 -4.49
C LEU A 62 2.22 -29.89 -4.48
#